data_AF-A0AA36MTJ1-F1
#
_entry.id   AF-A0AA36MTJ1-F1
#
_cell.length_a   1.000
_cell.length_b   1.000
_cell.length_c   1.000
_cell.angle_alpha   90.00
_cell.angle_beta   90.00
_cell.angle_gamma   90.00
#
_symmetry.space_group_name_H-M   'P 1'
#
loop_
_entity.id
_entity.type
_entity.pdbx_description
1 polymer ?
#
loop_
_entity_poly.entity_id
_entity_poly.type
_entity_poly.pdbx_seq_one_letter_code
_entity_poly.pdbx_strand_id
1 'polypeptide(L)'
;MCFFVNNQYRILLDHEGAGSRDWSLGEVFEENLQRIGRMVALLDHWDQPAYLSRIWTIFEQYSAVVLEIEVTFILPQTSGDSLLQEIRKGEEGILQVRESLCNVDAETAGAWCAEDEKMVKRLIEQTIGFEKVNEKVQELMIAWVATMVKDYLGNLVVMGTRRLQRLKAQSFLSANATEWTHKRLERRVASGWLLAGCGGC
;
A
#
# COMPACT_ATOMS: atom_id res chain seq x y z
N MET A 1 14.57 0.04 -4.61
CA MET A 1 15.63 0.82 -3.94
C MET A 1 15.07 1.19 -2.58
N CYS A 2 15.57 0.68 -1.46
CA CYS A 2 15.12 1.15 -0.14
C CYS A 2 15.50 2.62 0.05
N PHE A 3 14.57 3.44 0.54
CA PHE A 3 14.78 4.87 0.74
C PHE A 3 14.66 5.19 2.23
N PHE A 4 15.64 4.75 2.99
CA PHE A 4 16.09 5.44 4.20
C PHE A 4 17.61 5.59 4.15
N VAL A 5 18.11 6.51 4.98
CA VAL A 5 19.44 7.15 5.02
C VAL A 5 20.60 6.15 5.21
N ASN A 6 20.74 5.18 4.32
CA ASN A 6 22.00 4.54 4.04
C ASN A 6 22.42 5.07 2.68
N ASN A 7 23.07 6.24 2.69
CA ASN A 7 23.72 6.74 1.50
C ASN A 7 24.88 5.76 1.20
N GLN A 8 24.57 4.62 0.59
CA GLN A 8 25.55 3.62 0.18
C GLN A 8 26.64 4.28 -0.66
N TYR A 9 26.31 5.37 -1.39
CA TYR A 9 27.27 6.20 -2.10
C TYR A 9 28.23 6.98 -1.18
N ARG A 10 27.81 7.45 0.01
CA ARG A 10 28.72 8.05 1.01
C ARG A 10 29.56 7.02 1.74
N ILE A 11 29.03 5.83 2.02
CA ILE A 11 29.86 4.73 2.54
C ILE A 11 30.93 4.41 1.50
N LEU A 12 30.58 4.31 0.21
CA LEU A 12 31.52 4.06 -0.88
C LEU A 12 32.49 5.23 -1.16
N LEU A 13 32.08 6.50 -0.98
CA LEU A 13 32.92 7.68 -1.24
C LEU A 13 33.85 8.06 -0.08
N ASP A 14 33.49 7.79 1.18
CA ASP A 14 34.42 7.94 2.32
C ASP A 14 35.58 6.93 2.24
N HIS A 15 35.58 6.03 1.24
CA HIS A 15 36.59 5.00 0.95
C HIS A 15 37.56 5.30 -0.20
N GLU A 16 37.77 6.55 -0.62
CA GLU A 16 38.94 6.88 -1.47
C GLU A 16 40.30 6.58 -0.78
N GLY A 17 40.30 6.14 0.50
CA GLY A 17 41.49 5.66 1.22
C GLY A 17 41.61 4.15 1.43
N ALA A 18 40.54 3.36 1.34
CA ALA A 18 40.58 1.91 1.52
C ALA A 18 39.20 1.35 1.23
N GLY A 19 39.05 0.47 0.23
CA GLY A 19 37.83 -0.33 0.13
C GLY A 19 37.57 -1.03 1.46
N SER A 20 36.40 -0.79 2.07
CA SER A 20 35.94 -1.53 3.24
C SER A 20 35.71 -2.98 2.83
N ARG A 21 36.80 -3.73 2.88
CA ARG A 21 36.79 -5.14 3.23
C ARG A 21 36.14 -5.23 4.61
N ASP A 22 35.35 -6.28 4.79
CA ASP A 22 35.01 -6.88 6.08
C ASP A 22 33.79 -6.31 6.83
N TRP A 23 32.82 -7.20 7.07
CA TRP A 23 31.79 -7.29 8.13
C TRP A 23 30.99 -6.08 8.64
N SER A 24 31.56 -4.88 8.63
CA SER A 24 31.00 -3.66 9.22
C SER A 24 29.76 -3.12 8.51
N LEU A 25 29.52 -3.42 7.23
CA LEU A 25 28.39 -2.84 6.49
C LEU A 25 27.04 -3.35 7.01
N GLY A 26 26.97 -4.65 7.34
CA GLY A 26 25.77 -5.27 7.93
C GLY A 26 25.53 -4.75 9.34
N GLU A 27 26.57 -4.67 10.16
CA GLU A 27 26.50 -4.16 11.53
C GLU A 27 26.06 -2.68 11.56
N VAL A 28 26.69 -1.83 10.75
CA VAL A 28 26.33 -0.41 10.63
C VAL A 28 24.90 -0.25 10.11
N PHE A 29 24.44 -1.12 9.21
CA PHE A 29 23.05 -1.11 8.75
C PHE A 29 22.09 -1.46 9.89
N GLU A 30 22.32 -2.56 10.59
CA GLU A 30 21.46 -3.02 11.70
C GLU A 30 21.42 -2.00 12.83
N GLU A 31 22.56 -1.44 13.24
CA GLU A 31 22.65 -0.37 14.25
C GLU A 31 21.82 0.86 13.84
N ASN A 32 21.93 1.28 12.59
CA ASN A 32 21.14 2.40 12.08
C ASN A 32 19.65 2.07 12.00
N LEU A 33 19.30 0.86 11.60
CA LEU A 33 17.93 0.41 11.52
C LEU A 33 17.29 0.42 12.90
N GLN A 34 17.95 -0.15 13.91
CA GLN A 34 17.51 -0.12 15.31
C GLN A 34 17.38 1.30 15.85
N ARG A 35 18.36 2.18 15.57
CA ARG A 35 18.32 3.58 16.02
C ARG A 35 17.17 4.38 15.42
N ILE A 36 16.82 4.13 14.15
CA ILE A 36 15.72 4.81 13.46
C ILE A 36 14.37 4.19 13.83
N GLY A 37 14.32 2.87 14.00
CA GLY A 37 13.13 2.09 14.38
C GLY A 37 12.04 2.01 13.30
N ARG A 38 12.35 2.42 12.05
CA ARG A 38 11.42 2.43 10.91
C ARG A 38 12.17 2.15 9.61
N MET A 39 11.53 1.44 8.68
CA MET A 39 12.04 1.26 7.32
C MET A 39 10.98 1.64 6.28
N VAL A 40 11.42 2.25 5.18
CA VAL A 40 10.59 2.52 4.01
C VAL A 40 11.20 1.79 2.81
N ALA A 41 10.39 0.90 2.25
CA ALA A 41 10.71 0.04 1.13
C ALA A 41 9.99 0.56 -0.12
N LEU A 42 10.73 1.07 -1.10
CA LEU A 42 10.16 1.55 -2.36
C LEU A 42 10.23 0.45 -3.42
N LEU A 43 9.08 -0.10 -3.76
CA LEU A 43 8.89 -1.03 -4.88
C LEU A 43 8.79 -0.23 -6.17
N ASP A 44 9.43 -0.72 -7.23
CA ASP A 44 9.37 -0.15 -8.58
C ASP A 44 8.03 -0.48 -9.27
N HIS A 45 7.62 -1.74 -9.18
CA HIS A 45 6.33 -2.23 -9.68
C HIS A 45 5.78 -3.30 -8.74
N TRP A 46 4.59 -3.83 -9.00
CA TRP A 46 4.09 -5.00 -8.26
C TRP A 46 4.29 -6.29 -9.05
N ASP A 47 4.29 -6.21 -10.38
CA ASP A 47 4.51 -7.34 -11.27
C ASP A 47 6.01 -7.51 -11.55
N GLN A 48 6.59 -8.60 -11.05
CA GLN A 48 8.01 -8.97 -11.15
C GLN A 48 8.94 -7.81 -10.75
N PRO A 49 8.80 -7.27 -9.52
CA PRO A 49 9.56 -6.09 -9.12
C PRO A 49 11.05 -6.38 -9.10
N ALA A 50 11.84 -5.47 -9.68
CA ALA A 50 13.31 -5.52 -9.56
C ALA A 50 13.75 -5.40 -8.09
N TYR A 51 12.90 -4.85 -7.23
CA TYR A 51 13.07 -4.88 -5.79
C TYR A 51 13.26 -6.28 -5.21
N LEU A 52 12.56 -7.30 -5.72
CA LEU A 52 12.62 -8.67 -5.20
C LEU A 52 13.69 -9.54 -5.88
N SER A 53 14.37 -9.02 -6.90
CA SER A 53 15.50 -9.71 -7.56
C SER A 53 16.88 -9.22 -7.09
N ARG A 54 16.91 -8.27 -6.14
CA ARG A 54 18.14 -7.69 -5.60
C ARG A 54 18.44 -8.28 -4.22
N ILE A 55 19.63 -8.85 -4.06
CA ILE A 55 19.97 -9.55 -2.81
C ILE A 55 19.99 -8.62 -1.59
N TRP A 56 20.45 -7.38 -1.77
CA TRP A 56 20.47 -6.38 -0.71
C TRP A 56 19.08 -6.02 -0.19
N THR A 57 18.12 -5.78 -1.08
CA THR A 57 16.77 -5.39 -0.66
C THR A 57 16.07 -6.54 0.05
N ILE A 58 16.30 -7.79 -0.36
CA ILE A 58 15.82 -8.99 0.33
C ILE A 58 16.44 -9.09 1.73
N PHE A 59 17.76 -8.94 1.84
CA PHE A 59 18.47 -8.96 3.12
C PHE A 59 17.96 -7.87 4.08
N GLU A 60 17.77 -6.65 3.58
CA GLU A 60 17.22 -5.53 4.37
C GLU A 60 15.80 -5.82 4.90
N GLN A 61 14.95 -6.47 4.09
CA GLN A 61 13.61 -6.87 4.54
C GLN A 61 13.69 -7.89 5.66
N TYR A 62 14.55 -8.88 5.49
CA TYR A 62 14.76 -9.91 6.49
C TYR A 62 15.31 -9.31 7.80
N SER A 63 16.33 -8.46 7.75
CA SER A 63 16.87 -7.78 8.93
C SER A 63 15.80 -6.95 9.65
N ALA A 64 14.97 -6.21 8.91
CA ALA A 64 13.86 -5.47 9.52
C ALA A 64 12.85 -6.39 10.22
N VAL A 65 12.52 -7.53 9.62
CA VAL A 65 11.63 -8.53 10.22
C VAL A 65 12.22 -9.13 11.50
N VAL A 66 13.50 -9.51 11.49
CA VAL A 66 14.19 -10.08 12.66
C VAL A 66 14.30 -9.07 13.79
N LEU A 67 14.53 -7.81 13.47
CA LEU A 67 14.63 -6.72 14.43
C LEU A 67 13.27 -6.16 14.87
N GLU A 68 12.17 -6.74 14.38
CA GLU A 68 10.80 -6.29 14.65
C GLU A 68 10.55 -4.81 14.28
N ILE A 69 11.21 -4.36 13.22
CA ILE A 69 11.15 -2.98 12.73
C ILE A 69 10.04 -2.87 11.69
N GLU A 70 9.14 -1.90 11.89
CA GLU A 70 8.04 -1.67 10.97
C GLU A 70 8.55 -1.24 9.60
N VAL A 71 8.09 -1.96 8.57
CA VAL A 71 8.37 -1.68 7.17
C VAL A 71 7.14 -1.07 6.51
N THR A 72 7.30 0.16 6.00
CA THR A 72 6.30 0.81 5.16
C THR A 72 6.68 0.65 3.69
N PHE A 73 5.84 -0.06 2.94
CA PHE A 73 6.01 -0.18 1.49
C PHE A 73 5.38 1.01 0.77
N ILE A 74 6.13 1.57 -0.18
CA ILE A 74 5.68 2.63 -1.06
C ILE A 74 5.78 2.10 -2.49
N LEU A 75 4.75 2.39 -3.28
CA LEU A 75 4.64 1.99 -4.67
C LEU A 75 4.28 3.23 -5.51
N PRO A 76 4.87 3.44 -6.70
CA PRO A 76 4.47 4.50 -7.62
C PRO A 76 2.97 4.45 -7.90
N GLN A 77 2.34 5.61 -8.03
CA GLN A 77 0.88 5.70 -8.16
C GLN A 77 0.35 4.87 -9.34
N THR A 78 1.01 4.89 -10.49
CA THR A 78 0.65 4.10 -11.67
C THR A 78 0.70 2.59 -11.40
N SER A 79 1.73 2.13 -10.69
CA SER A 79 1.88 0.74 -10.25
C SER A 79 0.83 0.37 -9.20
N GLY A 80 0.50 1.27 -8.27
CA GLY A 80 -0.56 1.06 -7.29
C GLY A 80 -1.95 0.97 -7.91
N ASP A 81 -2.23 1.80 -8.92
CA ASP A 81 -3.48 1.76 -9.66
C ASP A 81 -3.63 0.44 -10.44
N SER A 82 -2.57 -0.04 -11.09
CA SER A 82 -2.61 -1.33 -11.81
C SER A 82 -2.73 -2.52 -10.85
N LEU A 83 -2.06 -2.48 -9.69
CA LEU A 83 -2.21 -3.47 -8.63
C LEU A 83 -3.67 -3.56 -8.16
N LEU A 84 -4.31 -2.42 -7.91
CA LEU A 84 -5.72 -2.37 -7.53
C LEU A 84 -6.65 -2.85 -8.65
N GLN A 85 -6.30 -2.60 -9.91
CA GLN A 85 -7.05 -3.15 -11.05
C GLN A 85 -6.94 -4.68 -11.10
N GLU A 86 -5.79 -5.25 -10.79
CA GLU A 86 -5.60 -6.70 -10.72
C GLU A 86 -6.43 -7.30 -9.58
N ILE A 87 -6.36 -6.72 -8.39
CA ILE A 87 -7.17 -7.14 -7.22
C ILE A 87 -8.68 -7.12 -7.53
N ARG A 88 -9.15 -6.19 -8.38
CA ARG A 88 -10.56 -6.10 -8.79
C ARG A 88 -11.05 -7.26 -9.64
N LYS A 89 -10.16 -8.05 -10.22
CA LYS A 89 -10.52 -9.28 -10.96
C LYS A 89 -10.96 -10.41 -10.03
N GLY A 90 -10.87 -10.22 -8.72
CA GLY A 90 -11.28 -11.20 -7.72
C GLY A 90 -10.17 -12.20 -7.42
N GLU A 91 -10.54 -13.46 -7.20
CA GLU A 91 -9.61 -14.51 -6.75
C GLU A 91 -8.41 -14.68 -7.70
N GLU A 92 -8.65 -14.76 -9.01
CA GLU A 92 -7.59 -14.93 -10.02
C GLU A 92 -6.56 -13.79 -9.97
N GLY A 93 -7.02 -12.54 -9.90
CA GLY A 93 -6.12 -11.39 -9.81
C GLY A 93 -5.35 -11.33 -8.48
N ILE A 94 -5.96 -11.74 -7.37
CA ILE A 94 -5.26 -11.84 -6.07
C ILE A 94 -4.17 -12.91 -6.13
N LEU A 95 -4.43 -14.05 -6.77
CA LEU A 95 -3.44 -15.10 -6.97
C LEU A 95 -2.28 -14.62 -7.87
N GLN A 96 -2.57 -13.87 -8.94
CA GLN A 96 -1.54 -13.27 -9.79
C GLN A 96 -0.64 -12.29 -9.01
N VAL A 97 -1.25 -11.43 -8.19
CA VAL A 97 -0.51 -10.50 -7.32
C VAL A 97 0.37 -11.26 -6.32
N ARG A 98 -0.17 -12.32 -5.71
CA ARG A 98 0.58 -13.18 -4.80
C ARG A 98 1.76 -13.81 -5.51
N GLU A 99 1.54 -14.42 -6.68
CA GLU A 99 2.60 -15.07 -7.46
C GLU A 99 3.74 -14.10 -7.74
N SER A 100 3.41 -12.87 -8.15
CA SER A 100 4.41 -11.89 -8.51
C SER A 100 5.20 -11.33 -7.31
N LEU A 101 4.53 -11.05 -6.20
CA LEU A 101 5.16 -10.47 -4.99
C LEU A 101 5.77 -11.52 -4.05
N CYS A 102 5.41 -12.79 -4.19
CA CYS A 102 5.96 -13.88 -3.38
C CYS A 102 7.03 -14.69 -4.12
N ASN A 103 7.33 -14.37 -5.38
CA ASN A 103 8.45 -14.97 -6.11
C ASN A 103 9.78 -14.38 -5.61
N VAL A 104 10.13 -14.69 -4.35
CA VAL A 104 11.34 -14.24 -3.68
C VAL A 104 12.33 -15.38 -3.61
N ASP A 105 13.50 -15.15 -4.19
CA ASP A 105 14.61 -16.10 -4.16
C ASP A 105 15.94 -15.39 -3.91
N ALA A 106 16.37 -15.40 -2.65
CA ALA A 106 17.64 -14.84 -2.22
C ALA A 106 18.88 -15.55 -2.80
N GLU A 107 18.77 -16.82 -3.19
CA GLU A 107 19.90 -17.58 -3.73
C GLU A 107 20.22 -17.12 -5.16
N THR A 108 19.18 -16.87 -5.96
CA THR A 108 19.32 -16.39 -7.36
C THR A 108 19.32 -14.87 -7.50
N ALA A 109 18.90 -14.13 -6.47
CA ALA A 109 18.94 -12.67 -6.47
C ALA A 109 20.36 -12.12 -6.65
N GLY A 110 20.48 -11.03 -7.40
CA GLY A 110 21.77 -10.44 -7.79
C GLY A 110 22.08 -9.11 -7.13
N ALA A 111 23.33 -8.66 -7.28
CA ALA A 111 23.70 -7.25 -7.07
C ALA A 111 24.54 -6.74 -8.25
N TRP A 112 24.59 -5.42 -8.41
CA TRP A 112 25.46 -4.81 -9.42
C TRP A 112 26.95 -5.00 -9.11
N CYS A 113 27.32 -5.02 -7.82
CA CYS A 113 28.67 -5.36 -7.36
C CYS A 113 28.74 -6.84 -6.96
N ALA A 114 29.60 -7.61 -7.64
CA ALA A 114 29.72 -9.05 -7.44
C ALA A 114 30.33 -9.41 -6.06
N GLU A 115 31.20 -8.57 -5.53
CA GLU A 115 31.79 -8.73 -4.20
C GLU A 115 30.73 -8.61 -3.11
N ASP A 116 29.88 -7.58 -3.23
CA ASP A 116 28.75 -7.37 -2.31
C ASP A 116 27.73 -8.51 -2.38
N GLU A 117 27.41 -8.99 -3.59
CA GLU A 117 26.51 -10.13 -3.76
C GLU A 117 27.04 -11.36 -3.01
N LYS A 118 28.32 -11.71 -3.22
CA LYS A 118 28.95 -12.84 -2.53
C LYS A 118 29.01 -12.64 -1.02
N MET A 119 29.23 -11.40 -0.57
CA MET A 119 29.25 -11.09 0.86
C MET A 119 27.88 -11.37 1.50
N VAL A 120 26.80 -10.79 0.96
CA VAL A 120 25.46 -10.94 1.52
C VAL A 120 24.97 -12.38 1.44
N LYS A 121 25.22 -13.07 0.31
CA LYS A 121 24.85 -14.49 0.17
C LYS A 121 25.56 -15.35 1.22
N ARG A 122 26.86 -15.17 1.42
CA ARG A 122 27.60 -15.89 2.49
C ARG A 122 27.06 -15.57 3.88
N LEU A 123 26.70 -14.31 4.14
CA LEU A 123 26.11 -13.92 5.42
C LEU A 123 24.78 -14.66 5.67
N ILE A 124 23.91 -14.72 4.65
CA ILE A 124 22.64 -15.45 4.72
C ILE A 124 22.89 -16.95 4.95
N GLU A 125 23.78 -17.58 4.17
CA GLU A 125 24.14 -18.99 4.30
C GLU A 125 24.67 -19.35 5.70
N GLN A 126 25.51 -18.48 6.28
CA GLN A 126 26.15 -18.73 7.57
C GLN A 126 25.23 -18.47 8.77
N THR A 127 24.14 -17.73 8.58
CA THR A 127 23.26 -17.31 9.68
C THR A 127 21.99 -18.15 9.73
N ILE A 128 21.09 -17.99 8.74
CA ILE A 128 19.74 -18.56 8.79
C ILE A 128 19.37 -19.38 7.55
N GLY A 129 20.15 -19.26 6.47
CA GLY A 129 19.89 -19.91 5.20
C GLY A 129 18.87 -19.18 4.32
N PHE A 130 18.95 -19.40 3.01
CA PHE A 130 18.11 -18.72 2.01
C PHE A 130 16.62 -19.02 2.16
N GLU A 131 16.27 -20.27 2.47
CA GLU A 131 14.88 -20.70 2.64
C GLU A 131 14.15 -19.84 3.68
N LYS A 132 14.76 -19.64 4.85
CA LYS A 132 14.17 -18.85 5.93
C LYS A 132 14.05 -17.37 5.59
N VAL A 133 15.05 -16.82 4.89
CA VAL A 133 15.00 -15.44 4.37
C VAL A 133 13.82 -15.29 3.42
N ASN A 134 13.70 -16.19 2.45
CA ASN A 134 12.63 -16.17 1.45
C ASN A 134 11.25 -16.25 2.12
N GLU A 135 11.05 -17.20 3.05
CA GLU A 135 9.82 -17.33 3.83
C GLU A 135 9.43 -16.01 4.52
N LYS A 136 10.38 -15.38 5.22
CA LYS A 136 10.11 -14.14 5.97
C LYS A 136 9.80 -12.95 5.09
N VAL A 137 10.47 -12.82 3.96
CA VAL A 137 10.16 -11.75 3.01
C VAL A 137 8.80 -11.99 2.35
N GLN A 138 8.45 -13.24 2.02
CA GLN A 138 7.13 -13.59 1.49
C GLN A 138 6.01 -13.30 2.50
N GLU A 139 6.17 -13.67 3.77
CA GLU A 139 5.21 -13.35 4.84
C GLU A 139 4.98 -11.83 4.94
N LEU A 140 6.05 -11.04 4.87
CA LEU A 140 6.01 -9.58 4.88
C LEU A 140 5.23 -9.02 3.68
N MET A 141 5.49 -9.53 2.47
CA MET A 141 4.79 -9.10 1.25
C MET A 141 3.31 -9.47 1.29
N ILE A 142 2.96 -10.67 1.77
CA ILE A 142 1.57 -11.10 1.93
C ILE A 142 0.83 -10.18 2.90
N ALA A 143 1.45 -9.85 4.04
CA ALA A 143 0.86 -8.95 5.02
C ALA A 143 0.60 -7.56 4.41
N TRP A 144 1.55 -7.04 3.63
CA TRP A 144 1.39 -5.76 2.93
C TRP A 144 0.27 -5.79 1.86
N VAL A 145 0.19 -6.83 1.03
CA VAL A 145 -0.91 -6.97 0.06
C VAL A 145 -2.26 -7.06 0.78
N ALA A 146 -2.32 -7.75 1.92
CA ALA A 146 -3.53 -7.85 2.72
C ALA A 146 -3.99 -6.48 3.26
N THR A 147 -3.06 -5.59 3.64
CA THR A 147 -3.43 -4.21 4.05
C THR A 147 -3.99 -3.41 2.88
N MET A 148 -3.38 -3.51 1.70
CA MET A 148 -3.89 -2.88 0.47
C MET A 148 -5.33 -3.32 0.14
N VAL A 149 -5.60 -4.64 0.19
CA VAL A 149 -6.93 -5.20 -0.06
C VAL A 149 -7.92 -4.72 1.00
N LYS A 150 -7.53 -4.75 2.28
CA LYS A 150 -8.35 -4.27 3.39
C LYS A 150 -8.74 -2.79 3.22
N ASP A 151 -7.78 -1.94 2.87
CA ASP A 151 -8.01 -0.51 2.67
C ASP A 151 -8.92 -0.26 1.47
N TYR A 152 -8.73 -1.02 0.38
CA TYR A 152 -9.61 -0.98 -0.78
C TYR A 152 -11.06 -1.36 -0.42
N LEU A 153 -11.26 -2.48 0.29
CA LEU A 153 -12.59 -2.91 0.74
C LEU A 153 -13.21 -1.88 1.68
N GLY A 154 -12.45 -1.32 2.62
CA GLY A 154 -12.91 -0.26 3.51
C GLY A 154 -13.42 0.96 2.74
N ASN A 155 -12.67 1.39 1.72
CA ASN A 155 -13.06 2.49 0.85
C ASN A 155 -14.35 2.19 0.07
N LEU A 156 -14.50 0.98 -0.47
CA LEU A 156 -15.71 0.55 -1.16
C LEU A 156 -16.94 0.59 -0.24
N VAL A 157 -16.81 0.08 0.99
CA VAL A 157 -17.90 0.06 1.98
C VAL A 157 -18.34 1.49 2.29
N VAL A 158 -17.40 2.40 2.58
CA VAL A 158 -17.71 3.81 2.88
C VAL A 158 -18.39 4.49 1.69
N MET A 159 -17.90 4.27 0.47
CA MET A 159 -18.53 4.82 -0.74
C MET A 159 -19.94 4.26 -0.96
N GLY A 160 -20.14 2.96 -0.76
CA GLY A 160 -21.45 2.30 -0.83
C GLY A 160 -22.44 2.90 0.15
N THR A 161 -22.03 3.09 1.41
CA THR A 161 -22.87 3.73 2.45
C THR A 161 -23.29 5.14 2.04
N ARG A 162 -22.35 5.97 1.54
CA ARG A 162 -22.65 7.33 1.07
C ARG A 162 -23.63 7.34 -0.11
N ARG A 163 -23.48 6.40 -1.05
CA ARG A 163 -24.39 6.25 -2.19
C ARG A 163 -25.81 5.89 -1.73
N LEU A 164 -25.94 4.92 -0.82
CA LEU A 164 -27.23 4.53 -0.26
C LEU A 164 -27.90 5.67 0.51
N GLN A 165 -27.15 6.44 1.30
CA GLN A 165 -27.66 7.62 1.99
C GLN A 165 -28.20 8.67 1.02
N ARG A 166 -27.47 8.96 -0.07
CA ARG A 166 -27.94 9.89 -1.11
C ARG A 166 -29.21 9.41 -1.80
N LEU A 167 -29.30 8.13 -2.14
CA LEU A 167 -30.49 7.55 -2.77
C LEU A 167 -31.72 7.63 -1.84
N LYS A 168 -31.56 7.35 -0.55
CA LYS A 168 -32.62 7.51 0.45
C LYS A 168 -33.05 8.97 0.62
N ALA A 169 -32.10 9.91 0.64
CA ALA A 169 -32.42 11.34 0.73
C ALA A 169 -33.18 11.83 -0.51
N GLN A 170 -32.78 11.40 -1.71
CA GLN A 170 -33.49 11.71 -2.95
C GLN A 170 -34.90 11.11 -2.98
N SER A 171 -35.08 9.85 -2.55
CA SER A 171 -36.42 9.23 -2.52
C SER A 171 -37.34 9.90 -1.50
N PHE A 172 -36.80 10.34 -0.36
CA PHE A 172 -37.56 11.10 0.64
C PHE A 172 -37.97 12.47 0.12
N LEU A 173 -37.06 13.19 -0.55
CA LEU A 173 -37.37 14.46 -1.20
C LEU A 173 -38.44 14.30 -2.29
N SER A 174 -38.36 13.27 -3.13
CA SER A 174 -39.35 13.02 -4.18
C SER A 174 -40.71 12.61 -3.62
N ALA A 175 -40.75 11.75 -2.59
CA ALA A 175 -42.00 11.31 -1.97
C ALA A 175 -42.77 12.47 -1.32
N ASN A 176 -42.03 13.36 -0.66
CA ASN A 176 -42.65 14.51 -0.01
C ASN A 176 -42.98 15.63 -1.00
N ALA A 177 -42.24 15.77 -2.12
CA ALA A 177 -42.50 16.83 -3.11
C ALA A 177 -43.96 16.85 -3.61
N THR A 178 -44.58 15.68 -3.76
CA THR A 178 -46.01 15.51 -4.10
C THR A 178 -46.97 15.98 -2.99
N GLU A 179 -46.58 15.81 -1.72
CA GLU A 179 -47.38 16.25 -0.58
C GLU A 179 -47.27 17.78 -0.37
N TRP A 180 -46.07 18.34 -0.61
CA TRP A 180 -45.82 19.78 -0.55
C TRP A 180 -46.55 20.54 -1.67
N THR A 181 -46.63 19.99 -2.89
CA THR A 181 -47.39 20.61 -3.99
C THR A 181 -48.89 20.58 -3.72
N HIS A 182 -49.43 19.48 -3.18
CA HIS A 182 -50.85 19.38 -2.81
C HIS A 182 -51.23 20.38 -1.71
N LYS A 183 -50.47 20.42 -0.60
CA LYS A 183 -50.70 21.39 0.49
C LYS A 183 -50.52 22.85 0.04
N ARG A 184 -49.69 23.13 -0.96
CA ARG A 184 -49.51 24.48 -1.52
C ARG A 184 -50.67 24.88 -2.43
N LEU A 185 -51.25 23.94 -3.17
CA LEU A 185 -52.48 24.14 -3.95
C LEU A 185 -53.68 24.38 -3.03
N GLU A 186 -53.88 23.57 -2.00
CA GLU A 186 -54.95 23.75 -1.01
C GLU A 186 -54.89 25.11 -0.30
N ARG A 187 -53.70 25.55 0.10
CA ARG A 187 -53.54 26.90 0.71
C ARG A 187 -53.87 28.02 -0.27
N ARG A 188 -53.50 27.91 -1.55
CA ARG A 188 -53.83 28.90 -2.59
C ARG A 188 -55.32 28.94 -2.89
N VAL A 189 -55.98 27.78 -2.93
CA VAL A 189 -57.44 27.70 -3.07
C VAL A 189 -58.09 28.37 -1.85
N ALA A 190 -57.70 28.01 -0.62
CA ALA A 190 -58.23 28.63 0.59
C ALA A 190 -58.04 30.16 0.66
N SER A 191 -56.92 30.69 0.17
CA SER A 191 -56.71 32.15 0.08
C SER A 191 -57.44 32.82 -1.09
N GLY A 192 -57.76 32.08 -2.16
CA GLY A 192 -58.61 32.55 -3.26
C GLY A 192 -60.08 32.72 -2.86
N TRP A 193 -60.60 31.83 -2.00
CA TRP A 193 -61.97 31.96 -1.45
C TRP A 193 -62.12 33.14 -0.48
N LEU A 194 -61.06 33.51 0.25
CA LEU A 194 -61.05 34.67 1.14
C LEU A 194 -61.12 36.02 0.39
N LEU A 195 -60.71 36.07 -0.88
CA LEU A 195 -60.79 37.28 -1.72
C LEU A 195 -62.08 37.38 -2.54
N ALA A 196 -62.83 36.28 -2.69
CA ALA A 196 -64.11 36.27 -3.42
C ALA A 196 -65.34 36.58 -2.54
N GLY A 197 -65.18 36.70 -1.22
CA GLY A 197 -66.27 36.92 -0.26
C GLY A 197 -66.57 38.37 0.15
N CYS A 198 -65.90 39.38 -0.41
CA CYS A 198 -66.06 40.80 -0.02
C CYS A 198 -66.67 41.70 -1.12
N GLY A 199 -67.39 41.13 -2.09
CA GLY A 199 -67.91 41.85 -3.26
C GLY A 199 -69.42 42.02 -3.35
N GLY A 200 -70.15 42.03 -2.23
CA GLY A 200 -71.61 42.17 -2.26
C GLY A 200 -72.20 42.79 -1.00
N CYS A 201 -72.27 44.12 -0.99
CA CYS A 201 -73.37 44.95 -0.48
C CYS A 201 -73.06 46.42 -0.80
#